data_AF-A0A7V9HFK2-F1
#
_entry.id   AF-A0A7V9HFK2-F1
#
_cell.length_a   1.000
_cell.length_b   1.000
_cell.length_c   1.000
_cell.angle_alpha   90.00
_cell.angle_beta   90.00
_cell.angle_gamma   90.00
#
_symmetry.space_group_name_H-M   'P 1'
#
loop_
_entity.id
_entity.type
_entity.pdbx_description
1 polymer ?
#
loop_
_entity_poly.entity_id
_entity_poly.type
_entity_poly.pdbx_seq_one_letter_code
_entity_poly.pdbx_strand_id
1 'polypeptide(L)'
;MIRFAIDGVASFSHVPLQIATLLGFVFAALALALVPLTVVARYAGIYERGVPSVLFAVFLIGGIQLMTLGVIGEYVGRIYDEVKKRPLYVVKKDLSAPPDDSAP
;
A
#
# COMPACT_ATOMS: atom_id res chain seq x y z
N MET A 1 -4.82 9.74 -21.47
CA MET A 1 -4.53 8.29 -21.36
C MET A 1 -3.88 7.92 -20.03
N ILE A 2 -2.72 8.48 -19.66
CA ILE A 2 -2.02 8.15 -18.40
C ILE A 2 -2.88 8.39 -17.14
N ARG A 3 -3.60 9.51 -17.06
CA ARG A 3 -4.49 9.82 -15.93
C ARG A 3 -5.60 8.77 -15.73
N PHE A 4 -6.25 8.34 -16.82
CA PHE A 4 -7.26 7.28 -16.78
C PHE A 4 -6.69 5.92 -16.34
N ALA A 5 -5.45 5.61 -16.75
CA ALA A 5 -4.78 4.39 -16.31
C ALA A 5 -4.50 4.41 -14.80
N ILE A 6 -4.01 5.54 -14.27
CA ILE A 6 -3.76 5.73 -12.84
C ILE A 6 -5.08 5.64 -12.05
N ASP A 7 -6.14 6.31 -12.51
CA ASP A 7 -7.46 6.26 -11.87
C ASP A 7 -8.03 4.83 -11.86
N GLY A 8 -7.80 4.07 -12.93
CA GLY A 8 -8.19 2.66 -13.02
C GLY A 8 -7.44 1.77 -12.03
N VAL A 9 -6.12 1.92 -11.92
CA VAL A 9 -5.33 1.17 -10.94
C VAL A 9 -5.74 1.54 -9.51
N ALA A 10 -5.96 2.83 -9.23
CA ALA A 10 -6.37 3.28 -7.91
C ALA A 10 -7.80 2.85 -7.53
N SER A 11 -8.73 2.77 -8.48
CA SER A 11 -10.14 2.44 -8.21
C SER A 11 -10.46 0.95 -8.19
N PHE A 12 -9.62 0.11 -8.79
CA PHE A 12 -9.88 -1.32 -8.96
C PHE A 12 -8.77 -2.22 -8.40
N SER A 13 -7.78 -1.67 -7.70
CA SER A 13 -6.66 -2.46 -7.19
C SER A 13 -6.20 -2.05 -5.80
N HIS A 14 -5.78 -3.04 -5.01
CA HIS A 14 -5.11 -2.87 -3.72
C HIS A 14 -3.60 -2.64 -3.87
N VAL A 15 -3.08 -2.60 -5.11
CA VAL A 15 -1.66 -2.45 -5.42
C VAL A 15 -1.01 -1.18 -4.85
N PRO A 16 -1.60 0.03 -4.96
CA PRO A 16 -1.00 1.25 -4.39
C PRO A 16 -0.74 1.14 -2.88
N LEU A 17 -1.58 0.37 -2.19
CA LEU A 17 -1.59 0.21 -0.75
C LEU A 17 -0.51 -0.79 -0.30
N GLN A 18 -0.35 -1.88 -1.05
CA GLN A 18 0.76 -2.82 -0.86
C GLN A 18 2.12 -2.19 -1.16
N ILE A 19 2.19 -1.22 -2.08
CA ILE A 19 3.43 -0.47 -2.33
C ILE A 19 3.80 0.39 -1.12
N ALA A 20 2.83 1.00 -0.42
CA ALA A 20 3.10 1.80 0.77
C ALA A 20 3.70 0.95 1.91
N THR A 21 3.18 -0.25 2.16
CA THR A 21 3.78 -1.17 3.16
C THR A 21 5.19 -1.58 2.77
N LEU A 22 5.41 -1.94 1.50
CA LEU A 22 6.74 -2.28 0.97
C LEU A 22 7.74 -1.12 1.15
N LEU A 23 7.32 0.10 0.80
CA LEU A 23 8.14 1.29 1.00
C LEU A 23 8.46 1.53 2.48
N GLY A 24 7.51 1.27 3.38
CA GLY A 24 7.75 1.33 4.82
C GLY A 24 8.88 0.39 5.26
N PHE A 25 8.89 -0.86 4.77
CA PHE A 25 9.99 -1.81 5.02
C PHE A 25 11.32 -1.33 4.43
N VAL A 26 11.32 -0.77 3.22
CA VAL A 26 12.52 -0.19 2.60
C VAL A 26 13.10 0.93 3.46
N PHE A 27 12.26 1.82 3.98
CA PHE A 27 12.71 2.91 4.85
C PHE A 27 13.26 2.41 6.18
N ALA A 28 12.67 1.37 6.77
CA ALA A 28 13.21 0.70 7.96
C ALA A 28 14.59 0.09 7.69
N ALA A 29 14.77 -0.56 6.52
CA ALA A 29 16.05 -1.11 6.11
C ALA A 29 17.11 -0.02 5.88
N LEU A 30 16.73 1.12 5.28
CA LEU A 30 17.61 2.29 5.13
C LEU A 30 18.02 2.87 6.49
N ALA A 31 17.10 2.94 7.46
CA ALA A 31 17.41 3.35 8.82
C ALA A 31 18.46 2.43 9.45
N LEU A 32 18.34 1.11 9.30
CA LEU A 32 19.35 0.16 9.77
C LEU A 32 20.69 0.30 9.03
N ALA A 33 20.67 0.55 7.72
CA ALA A 33 21.87 0.74 6.92
C ALA A 33 22.67 2.00 7.32
N LEU A 34 22.01 3.01 7.93
CA LEU A 34 22.71 4.18 8.47
C LEU A 34 23.66 3.82 9.60
N VAL A 35 23.43 2.74 10.38
CA VAL A 35 24.30 2.36 11.50
C VAL A 35 25.74 2.08 11.05
N PRO A 36 26.01 1.12 10.13
CA PRO A 36 27.37 0.91 9.64
C PRO A 36 27.90 2.11 8.85
N LEU A 37 27.05 2.84 8.12
CA LEU A 37 27.46 4.04 7.38
C LEU A 37 28.00 5.12 8.32
N THR A 38 27.40 5.27 9.50
CA THR A 38 27.84 6.21 10.53
C THR A 38 29.19 5.83 11.11
N VAL A 39 29.43 4.53 11.31
CA VAL A 39 30.71 4.00 11.77
C VAL A 39 31.81 4.30 10.73
N VAL A 40 31.56 4.02 9.46
CA VAL A 40 32.48 4.32 8.36
C VAL A 40 32.76 5.82 8.27
N ALA A 41 31.73 6.66 8.34
CA ALA A 41 31.88 8.12 8.33
C ALA A 41 32.78 8.63 9.47
N ARG A 42 32.70 7.98 10.65
CA ARG A 42 33.55 8.32 11.80
C ARG A 42 35.02 7.98 11.57
N TYR A 43 35.32 6.85 10.94
CA TYR A 43 36.70 6.49 10.60
C TYR A 43 37.24 7.28 9.41
N ALA A 44 36.37 7.68 8.47
CA ALA A 44 36.74 8.49 7.31
C ALA A 44 36.93 9.99 7.62
N GLY A 45 36.70 10.42 8.88
CA GLY A 45 36.88 11.82 9.29
C GLY A 45 35.81 12.79 8.77
N ILE A 46 34.77 12.30 8.10
CA ILE A 46 33.64 13.06 7.55
C ILE A 46 32.40 13.04 8.47
N TYR A 47 32.57 12.56 9.71
CA TYR A 47 31.47 12.44 10.65
C TYR A 47 31.03 13.81 11.17
N GLU A 48 29.80 14.16 10.85
CA GLU A 48 29.11 15.30 11.45
C GLU A 48 28.23 14.85 12.61
N ARG A 49 28.40 15.48 13.78
CA ARG A 49 27.62 15.15 14.96
C ARG A 49 26.16 15.54 14.75
N GLY A 50 25.24 14.65 15.09
CA GLY A 50 23.79 14.91 15.03
C GLY A 50 23.13 14.53 13.70
N VAL A 51 23.83 14.65 12.56
CA VAL A 51 23.30 14.29 11.24
C VAL A 51 22.83 12.83 11.19
N PRO A 52 23.62 11.82 11.62
CA PRO A 52 23.20 10.42 11.54
C PRO A 52 21.99 10.11 12.41
N SER A 53 21.90 10.69 13.60
CA SER A 53 20.73 10.52 14.49
C SER A 53 19.46 11.13 13.92
N VAL A 54 19.56 12.30 13.28
CA VAL A 54 18.42 12.96 12.63
C VAL A 54 17.95 12.14 11.44
N LEU A 55 18.87 11.72 10.55
CA LEU A 55 18.53 10.87 9.43
C LEU A 55 17.88 9.56 9.91
N PHE A 56 18.47 8.89 10.90
CA PHE A 56 17.91 7.66 11.46
C PHE A 56 16.47 7.86 11.95
N ALA A 57 16.22 8.93 12.73
CA ALA A 57 14.88 9.24 13.22
C ALA A 57 13.88 9.52 12.09
N VAL A 58 14.29 10.28 11.07
CA VAL A 58 13.44 10.60 9.90
C VAL A 58 13.09 9.34 9.11
N PHE A 59 14.08 8.48 8.81
CA PHE A 59 13.84 7.23 8.09
C PHE A 59 12.97 6.25 8.89
N LEU A 60 13.22 6.13 10.20
CA LEU A 60 12.45 5.25 11.07
C LEU A 60 10.99 5.71 11.17
N ILE A 61 10.76 6.98 11.50
CA ILE A 61 9.39 7.54 11.63
C ILE A 61 8.69 7.53 10.27
N GLY A 62 9.37 7.91 9.19
CA GLY A 62 8.82 7.85 7.84
C GLY A 62 8.44 6.43 7.42
N GLY A 63 9.27 5.44 7.73
CA GLY A 63 8.96 4.02 7.49
C GLY A 63 7.72 3.55 8.24
N ILE A 64 7.60 3.89 9.54
CA ILE A 64 6.43 3.58 10.36
C ILE A 64 5.16 4.24 9.79
N GLN A 65 5.25 5.49 9.34
CA GLN A 65 4.13 6.21 8.72
C GLN A 65 3.66 5.53 7.43
N LEU A 66 4.59 5.11 6.57
CA LEU A 66 4.27 4.39 5.33
C LEU A 66 3.66 3.01 5.59
N MET A 67 4.17 2.26 6.56
CA MET A 67 3.55 1.01 7.02
C MET A 67 2.12 1.23 7.49
N THR A 68 1.93 2.25 8.34
CA THR A 68 0.60 2.59 8.87
C THR A 68 -0.37 2.96 7.75
N LEU A 69 0.07 3.75 6.77
CA LEU A 69 -0.73 4.09 5.59
C LEU A 69 -1.10 2.85 4.76
N GLY A 70 -0.17 1.93 4.59
CA GLY A 70 -0.43 0.68 3.89
C GLY A 70 -1.47 -0.19 4.60
N VAL A 71 -1.39 -0.32 5.92
CA VAL A 71 -2.40 -1.02 6.74
C VAL A 71 -3.76 -0.33 6.62
N ILE A 72 -3.82 0.98 6.87
CA ILE A 72 -5.07 1.76 6.79
C ILE A 72 -5.73 1.55 5.43
N GLY A 73 -4.95 1.65 4.36
CA GLY A 73 -5.55 1.56 3.06
C GLY A 73 -5.95 0.13 2.66
N GLU A 74 -5.29 -0.92 3.17
CA GLU A 74 -5.83 -2.29 3.03
C GLU A 74 -7.22 -2.43 3.67
N TYR A 75 -7.45 -1.79 4.83
CA TYR A 75 -8.79 -1.72 5.42
C TYR A 75 -9.76 -0.91 4.54
N VAL A 76 -9.34 0.25 4.01
CA VAL A 76 -10.16 1.07 3.11
C VAL A 76 -10.52 0.29 1.84
N GLY A 77 -9.59 -0.49 1.30
CA GLY A 77 -9.82 -1.36 0.15
C GLY A 77 -10.93 -2.39 0.41
N ARG A 78 -10.91 -3.06 1.57
CA ARG A 78 -11.97 -4.00 1.95
C ARG A 78 -13.32 -3.31 2.15
N ILE A 79 -13.32 -2.12 2.76
CA ILE A 79 -14.54 -1.30 2.90
C ILE A 79 -15.11 -0.97 1.51
N TYR A 80 -14.25 -0.59 0.56
CA TYR A 80 -14.68 -0.31 -0.80
C TYR A 80 -15.31 -1.53 -1.47
N ASP A 81 -14.70 -2.71 -1.34
CA ASP A 81 -15.24 -3.97 -1.88
C ASP A 81 -16.61 -4.31 -1.29
N GLU A 82 -16.80 -4.09 0.01
CA GLU A 82 -18.07 -4.32 0.72
C GLU A 82 -19.17 -3.35 0.27
N VAL A 83 -18.84 -2.05 0.16
CA VAL A 83 -19.79 -1.01 -0.25
C VAL A 83 -20.20 -1.15 -1.73
N LYS A 84 -19.33 -1.73 -2.57
CA LYS A 84 -19.59 -1.92 -4.01
C LYS A 84 -20.69 -2.95 -4.30
N LYS A 85 -21.07 -3.78 -3.31
CA LYS A 85 -22.17 -4.77 -3.41
C LYS A 85 -22.14 -5.60 -4.70
N ARG A 86 -20.96 -6.00 -5.17
CA ARG A 86 -20.85 -6.80 -6.40
C ARG A 86 -21.39 -8.20 -6.12
N PRO A 87 -22.45 -8.67 -6.81
CA PRO A 87 -22.94 -10.02 -6.64
C PRO A 87 -21.85 -11.03 -7.03
N LEU A 88 -21.67 -12.08 -6.22
CA LEU A 88 -20.65 -13.12 -6.41
C LEU A 88 -20.78 -13.81 -7.78
N TYR A 89 -22.01 -13.90 -8.30
CA TYR A 89 -22.30 -14.47 -9.60
C TYR A 89 -23.58 -13.84 -10.17
N VAL A 90 -23.70 -13.90 -11.49
CA VAL A 90 -24.92 -13.54 -12.21
C VAL A 90 -25.50 -14.83 -12.79
N VAL A 91 -26.72 -15.18 -12.38
CA VAL A 91 -27.43 -16.36 -12.92
C VAL A 91 -27.94 -16.03 -14.31
N LYS A 92 -27.48 -16.76 -15.34
CA LYS A 92 -27.91 -16.55 -16.73
C LYS A 92 -29.22 -17.25 -17.05
N LYS A 93 -29.47 -18.41 -16.45
CA LYS A 93 -30.70 -19.20 -16.61
C LYS A 93 -30.86 -20.09 -15.39
N ASP A 94 -31.97 -19.95 -14.69
CA ASP A 94 -32.36 -20.87 -13.63
C ASP A 94 -33.24 -21.96 -14.24
N LEU A 95 -32.77 -23.21 -14.25
CA LEU A 95 -33.54 -24.35 -14.76
C LEU A 95 -34.60 -24.84 -13.76
N SER A 96 -34.57 -24.34 -12.53
CA SER A 96 -35.47 -24.75 -11.44
C SER A 96 -36.61 -23.74 -11.23
N ALA A 97 -36.53 -22.57 -11.87
CA ALA A 97 -37.54 -21.54 -11.79
C ALA A 97 -38.80 -21.95 -12.59
N PRO A 98 -40.02 -21.65 -12.09
CA PRO A 98 -41.25 -21.81 -12.87
C PRO A 98 -41.13 -21.08 -14.21
N PRO A 99 -41.80 -21.56 -15.28
CA PRO A 99 -41.85 -20.83 -16.54
C PRO A 99 -42.28 -19.39 -16.29
N ASP A 100 -41.41 -18.44 -16.62
CA ASP A 100 -41.72 -17.01 -16.52
C ASP A 100 -42.66 -16.65 -17.68
N ASP A 101 -43.95 -16.57 -17.37
CA ASP A 101 -45.05 -16.29 -18.30
C ASP A 101 -45.14 -14.80 -18.67
N SER A 102 -44.13 -13.99 -18.33
CA SER A 102 -44.10 -12.54 -18.55
C SER A 102 -43.23 -12.07 -19.72
N ALA A 103 -42.65 -12.99 -20.51
CA ALA A 103 -41.98 -12.65 -21.76
C ALA A 103 -43.00 -12.59 -22.93
N PRO A 104 -43.05 -11.48 -23.71
CA PRO A 104 -43.86 -11.38 -24.92
C PRO A 104 -43.37 -12.29 -26.05
#